data_AF-A0A3D1R335-F1
#
_entry.id   AF-A0A3D1R335-F1
#
_cell.length_a   1.000
_cell.length_b   1.000
_cell.length_c   1.000
_cell.angle_alpha   90.00
_cell.angle_beta   90.00
_cell.angle_gamma   90.00
#
_symmetry.space_group_name_H-M   'P 1'
#
loop_
_entity.id
_entity.type
_entity.pdbx_description
1 polymer ?
#
loop_
_entity_poly.entity_id
_entity_poly.type
_entity_poly.pdbx_seq_one_letter_code
_entity_poly.pdbx_strand_id
1 'polypeptide(L)'
;DGLAKKRIFMNQTEADFGIVNARDAATLELIEGERCRPVTFGFGTPVEWAARFDGERIVARVGEGDESYLVRNRALRGEHNLENAMVALLSARLVGVSPKHVQAGLDRYPGLAHRIESAGIVRGVEYVNDSKATNVDSTIVALKAFARGVWLIAGGRGKGVSYAPMVEASLGRVEAVLTIGEDAPLLAEAYRGHAEVVDCGELAGALKVAFERARPGDVVLLSPACASYDQFNNFEERGERFKALVRQWAAEAEGK
;
A
#
# COMPACT_ATOMS: atom_id res chain seq x y z
N ASP A 1 19.30 6.49 -5.95
CA ASP A 1 18.75 7.22 -4.78
C ASP A 1 18.87 6.45 -3.44
N GLY A 2 19.78 5.47 -3.31
CA GLY A 2 19.94 4.68 -2.09
C GLY A 2 20.68 5.39 -0.94
N LEU A 3 21.50 6.39 -1.26
CA LEU A 3 22.32 7.12 -0.27
C LEU A 3 21.48 7.81 0.81
N ALA A 4 20.28 8.31 0.46
CA ALA A 4 19.37 8.89 1.44
C ALA A 4 18.85 7.84 2.44
N LYS A 5 18.60 6.60 1.98
CA LYS A 5 18.15 5.49 2.83
C LYS A 5 19.27 4.94 3.70
N LYS A 6 20.52 4.89 3.20
CA LYS A 6 21.72 4.45 3.95
C LYS A 6 21.91 5.22 5.25
N ARG A 7 21.45 6.48 5.29
CA ARG A 7 21.51 7.35 6.48
C ARG A 7 20.89 6.73 7.74
N ILE A 8 19.95 5.80 7.60
CA ILE A 8 19.34 5.12 8.75
C ILE A 8 20.36 4.32 9.58
N PHE A 9 21.48 3.88 8.99
CA PHE A 9 22.50 3.06 9.64
C PHE A 9 23.66 3.87 10.24
N MET A 10 23.87 5.13 9.83
CA MET A 10 25.11 5.89 10.13
C MET A 10 25.43 6.04 11.64
N ASN A 11 24.39 6.15 12.48
CA ASN A 11 24.55 6.32 13.93
C ASN A 11 24.51 5.01 14.71
N GLN A 12 24.29 3.89 14.02
CA GLN A 12 24.26 2.58 14.65
C GLN A 12 25.67 2.09 14.99
N THR A 13 25.72 1.22 16.00
CA THR A 13 26.91 0.61 16.58
C THR A 13 26.83 -0.91 16.46
N GLU A 14 27.88 -1.62 16.87
CA GLU A 14 27.91 -3.09 16.91
C GLU A 14 26.90 -3.71 17.88
N ALA A 15 26.27 -2.90 18.74
CA ALA A 15 25.17 -3.32 19.61
C ALA A 15 23.79 -3.23 18.94
N ASP A 16 23.70 -2.51 17.81
CA ASP A 16 22.47 -2.29 17.07
C ASP A 16 22.28 -3.31 15.93
N PHE A 17 21.06 -3.35 15.39
CA PHE A 17 20.68 -4.25 14.31
C PHE A 17 20.18 -3.46 13.09
N GLY A 18 20.59 -3.89 11.90
CA GLY A 18 20.06 -3.41 10.63
C GLY A 18 19.29 -4.53 9.93
N ILE A 19 17.97 -4.35 9.79
CA ILE A 19 17.10 -5.35 9.14
C ILE A 19 16.99 -5.04 7.64
N VAL A 20 17.38 -5.98 6.78
CA VAL A 20 17.39 -5.81 5.31
C VAL A 20 16.77 -7.00 4.57
N ASN A 21 16.24 -6.74 3.37
CA ASN A 21 15.60 -7.77 2.56
C ASN A 21 16.65 -8.56 1.79
N ALA A 22 16.78 -9.85 2.07
CA ALA A 22 17.78 -10.69 1.43
C ALA A 22 17.56 -10.92 -0.07
N ARG A 23 16.36 -10.65 -0.58
CA ARG A 23 16.01 -10.75 -2.01
C ARG A 23 16.32 -9.47 -2.78
N ASP A 24 16.63 -8.37 -2.09
CA ASP A 24 16.90 -7.08 -2.70
C ASP A 24 18.39 -6.72 -2.53
N ALA A 25 19.15 -6.93 -3.61
CA ALA A 25 20.58 -6.63 -3.66
C ALA A 25 20.89 -5.18 -3.27
N ALA A 26 20.03 -4.23 -3.62
CA ALA A 26 20.23 -2.84 -3.25
C ALA A 26 20.16 -2.65 -1.72
N THR A 27 19.31 -3.41 -1.01
CA THR A 27 19.26 -3.33 0.46
C THR A 27 20.44 -3.99 1.14
N LEU A 28 21.00 -5.06 0.53
CA LEU A 28 22.23 -5.69 1.00
C LEU A 28 23.43 -4.75 0.85
N GLU A 29 23.56 -4.06 -0.28
CA GLU A 29 24.59 -3.04 -0.51
C GLU A 29 24.49 -1.86 0.47
N LEU A 30 23.27 -1.51 0.91
CA LEU A 30 23.08 -0.41 1.86
C LEU A 30 23.66 -0.71 3.24
N ILE A 31 23.61 -1.95 3.71
CA ILE A 31 24.12 -2.36 5.02
C ILE A 31 25.57 -2.86 4.97
N GLU A 32 26.10 -3.12 3.77
CA GLU A 32 27.48 -3.54 3.60
C GLU A 32 28.46 -2.48 4.17
N GLY A 33 29.36 -2.95 5.04
CA GLY A 33 30.35 -2.12 5.72
C GLY A 33 29.80 -1.25 6.87
N GLU A 34 28.51 -1.32 7.17
CA GLU A 34 27.94 -0.63 8.33
C GLU A 34 28.30 -1.31 9.65
N ARG A 35 28.31 -0.53 10.74
CA ARG A 35 28.73 -1.02 12.08
C ARG A 35 27.68 -1.91 12.75
N CYS A 36 26.43 -1.82 12.34
CA CYS A 36 25.34 -2.60 12.91
C CYS A 36 25.42 -4.08 12.51
N ARG A 37 24.76 -4.94 13.28
CA ARG A 37 24.62 -6.35 12.95
C ARG A 37 23.55 -6.53 11.88
N PRO A 38 23.86 -7.06 10.70
CA PRO A 38 22.86 -7.30 9.67
C PRO A 38 21.92 -8.44 10.08
N VAL A 39 20.63 -8.22 9.88
CA VAL A 39 19.56 -9.18 10.13
C VAL A 39 18.73 -9.30 8.84
N THR A 40 18.67 -10.49 8.27
CA THR A 40 18.10 -10.69 6.93
C THR A 40 16.76 -11.43 6.96
N PHE A 41 15.86 -11.09 6.05
CA PHE A 41 14.59 -11.80 5.86
C PHE A 41 14.28 -12.03 4.37
N GLY A 42 13.44 -13.02 4.06
CA GLY A 42 13.00 -13.28 2.69
C GLY A 42 12.17 -14.56 2.50
N PHE A 43 11.93 -14.90 1.23
CA PHE A 43 11.27 -16.13 0.78
C PHE A 43 12.17 -17.01 -0.09
N GLY A 44 11.98 -18.33 -0.02
CA GLY A 44 12.80 -19.30 -0.75
C GLY A 44 13.99 -19.80 0.07
N THR A 45 14.98 -20.39 -0.61
CA THR A 45 16.09 -21.11 0.03
C THR A 45 17.35 -20.26 0.04
N PRO A 46 17.62 -19.57 1.16
CA PRO A 46 18.81 -19.82 1.97
C PRO A 46 18.47 -20.13 3.44
N VAL A 47 19.31 -20.95 4.09
CA VAL A 47 19.12 -21.43 5.47
C VAL A 47 19.51 -20.39 6.53
N GLU A 48 20.23 -19.34 6.13
CA GLU A 48 20.89 -18.40 7.06
C GLU A 48 20.09 -17.13 7.37
N TRP A 49 18.90 -16.97 6.81
CA TRP A 49 18.08 -15.80 7.09
C TRP A 49 17.53 -15.79 8.52
N ALA A 50 17.53 -14.61 9.12
CA ALA A 50 16.99 -14.42 10.45
C ALA A 50 15.47 -14.57 10.50
N ALA A 51 14.74 -14.37 9.38
CA ALA A 51 13.34 -14.74 9.27
C ALA A 51 12.97 -15.27 7.88
N ARG A 52 12.14 -16.32 7.83
CA ARG A 52 11.61 -16.91 6.60
C ARG A 52 10.18 -17.40 6.79
N PHE A 53 9.42 -17.51 5.70
CA PHE A 53 8.12 -18.16 5.69
C PHE A 53 8.22 -19.59 5.12
N ASP A 54 7.71 -20.59 5.84
CA ASP A 54 7.76 -22.00 5.42
C ASP A 54 6.47 -22.51 4.74
N GLY A 55 5.50 -21.62 4.52
CA GLY A 55 4.18 -21.94 3.96
C GLY A 55 3.05 -21.84 4.98
N GLU A 56 3.36 -22.00 6.27
CA GLU A 56 2.38 -21.87 7.36
C GLU A 56 2.85 -20.90 8.45
N ARG A 57 4.15 -20.84 8.68
CA ARG A 57 4.79 -20.15 9.81
C ARG A 57 5.90 -19.23 9.34
N ILE A 58 6.08 -18.16 10.11
CA ILE A 58 7.33 -17.40 10.09
C ILE A 58 8.27 -18.09 11.08
N VAL A 59 9.37 -18.63 10.57
CA VAL A 59 10.47 -19.16 11.38
C VAL A 59 11.50 -18.05 11.51
N ALA A 60 11.88 -17.72 12.73
CA ALA A 60 12.81 -16.63 13.02
C ALA A 60 13.93 -17.07 13.96
N ARG A 61 15.15 -16.63 13.70
CA ARG A 61 16.32 -16.83 14.55
C ARG A 61 16.69 -15.51 15.20
N VAL A 62 16.26 -15.34 16.45
CA VAL A 62 16.52 -14.12 17.23
C VAL A 62 17.02 -14.51 18.61
N GLY A 63 18.31 -14.30 18.88
CA GLY A 63 18.95 -14.73 20.12
C GLY A 63 19.31 -16.23 20.10
N GLU A 64 19.03 -16.95 21.19
CA GLU A 64 19.34 -18.38 21.32
C GLU A 64 18.20 -19.25 20.78
N GLY A 65 18.44 -19.83 19.60
CA GLY A 65 17.56 -20.84 18.99
C GLY A 65 16.58 -20.29 17.96
N ASP A 66 15.82 -21.22 17.37
CA ASP A 66 14.80 -20.92 16.37
C ASP A 66 13.43 -20.76 17.05
N GLU A 67 12.74 -19.67 16.72
CA GLU A 67 11.37 -19.36 17.12
C GLU A 67 10.43 -19.60 15.93
N SER A 68 9.16 -19.96 16.19
CA SER A 68 8.17 -20.12 15.13
C SER A 68 6.85 -19.44 15.47
N TYR A 69 6.28 -18.76 14.48
CA TYR A 69 5.09 -17.93 14.60
C TYR A 69 4.08 -18.33 13.54
N LEU A 70 2.86 -18.60 13.96
CA LEU A 70 1.83 -19.07 13.06
C LEU A 70 1.15 -17.90 12.35
N VAL A 71 0.99 -17.99 11.02
CA VAL A 71 0.33 -16.95 10.24
C VAL A 71 -1.07 -17.39 9.86
N ARG A 72 -2.04 -17.13 10.75
CA ARG A 72 -3.48 -17.39 10.50
C ARG A 72 -4.23 -16.20 9.94
N ASN A 73 -3.75 -15.00 10.23
CA ASN A 73 -4.44 -13.76 9.92
C ASN A 73 -4.49 -13.51 8.40
N ARG A 74 -5.72 -13.35 7.87
CA ARG A 74 -5.92 -13.11 6.43
C ARG A 74 -5.34 -11.78 5.97
N ALA A 75 -5.26 -10.78 6.85
CA ALA A 75 -4.65 -9.47 6.55
C ALA A 75 -3.15 -9.56 6.27
N LEU A 76 -2.49 -10.66 6.68
CA LEU A 76 -1.08 -10.90 6.42
C LEU A 76 -0.84 -11.73 5.15
N ARG A 77 -1.87 -12.08 4.39
CA ARG A 77 -1.71 -12.84 3.13
C ARG A 77 -1.02 -12.00 2.05
N GLY A 78 -0.25 -12.68 1.21
CA GLY A 78 0.54 -12.10 0.13
C GLY A 78 2.01 -11.89 0.52
N GLU A 79 2.92 -12.09 -0.44
CA GLU A 79 4.38 -12.07 -0.18
C GLU A 79 4.83 -10.77 0.52
N HIS A 80 4.41 -9.61 0.01
CA HIS A 80 4.80 -8.32 0.59
C HIS A 80 4.31 -8.11 2.03
N ASN A 81 3.11 -8.62 2.38
CA ASN A 81 2.57 -8.48 3.75
C ASN A 81 3.28 -9.41 4.72
N LEU A 82 3.64 -10.60 4.26
CA LEU A 82 4.48 -11.54 5.00
C LEU A 82 5.91 -10.99 5.19
N GLU A 83 6.51 -10.36 4.19
CA GLU A 83 7.79 -9.62 4.33
C GLU A 83 7.69 -8.52 5.39
N ASN A 84 6.63 -7.70 5.35
CA ASN A 84 6.39 -6.70 6.39
C ASN A 84 6.21 -7.33 7.77
N ALA A 85 5.52 -8.46 7.86
CA ALA A 85 5.34 -9.20 9.10
C ALA A 85 6.67 -9.74 9.65
N MET A 86 7.54 -10.27 8.78
CA MET A 86 8.89 -10.71 9.15
C MET A 86 9.72 -9.54 9.72
N VAL A 87 9.72 -8.38 9.06
CA VAL A 87 10.42 -7.19 9.55
C VAL A 87 9.88 -6.72 10.89
N ALA A 88 8.55 -6.64 11.05
CA ALA A 88 7.91 -6.21 12.29
C ALA A 88 8.21 -7.19 13.45
N LEU A 89 8.14 -8.49 13.17
CA LEU A 89 8.47 -9.56 14.12
C LEU A 89 9.93 -9.47 14.56
N LEU A 90 10.87 -9.39 13.62
CA LEU A 90 12.30 -9.25 13.91
C LEU A 90 12.56 -8.00 14.76
N SER A 91 11.99 -6.87 14.36
CA SER A 91 12.12 -5.61 15.11
C SER A 91 11.64 -5.75 16.55
N ALA A 92 10.44 -6.33 16.75
CA ALA A 92 9.87 -6.54 18.07
C ALA A 92 10.72 -7.50 18.93
N ARG A 93 11.22 -8.58 18.34
CA ARG A 93 12.04 -9.56 19.06
C ARG A 93 13.41 -9.01 19.44
N LEU A 94 14.07 -8.24 18.56
CA LEU A 94 15.37 -7.63 18.83
C LEU A 94 15.32 -6.57 19.94
N VAL A 95 14.18 -5.91 20.15
CA VAL A 95 13.97 -4.99 21.29
C VAL A 95 13.38 -5.67 22.54
N GLY A 96 13.27 -7.01 22.55
CA GLY A 96 12.92 -7.79 23.74
C GLY A 96 11.43 -8.10 23.94
N VAL A 97 10.56 -7.83 22.96
CA VAL A 97 9.12 -8.19 23.07
C VAL A 97 8.98 -9.71 23.07
N SER A 98 8.38 -10.29 24.11
CA SER A 98 8.28 -11.76 24.22
C SER A 98 7.56 -12.42 23.02
N PRO A 99 7.89 -13.68 22.66
CA PRO A 99 7.24 -14.41 21.55
C PRO A 99 5.70 -14.42 21.63
N LYS A 100 5.13 -14.59 22.83
CA LYS A 100 3.68 -14.58 23.05
C LYS A 100 3.01 -13.28 22.58
N HIS A 101 3.64 -12.13 22.87
CA HIS A 101 3.11 -10.82 22.49
C HIS A 101 3.25 -10.56 20.98
N VAL A 102 4.34 -11.04 20.37
CA VAL A 102 4.51 -10.98 18.91
C VAL A 102 3.42 -11.81 18.21
N GLN A 103 3.18 -13.05 18.64
CA GLN A 103 2.10 -13.87 18.09
C GLN A 103 0.73 -13.18 18.22
N ALA A 104 0.43 -12.62 19.40
CA ALA A 104 -0.82 -11.88 19.60
C ALA A 104 -0.95 -10.64 18.68
N GLY A 105 0.16 -9.97 18.37
CA GLY A 105 0.21 -8.87 17.40
C GLY A 105 -0.12 -9.33 15.99
N LEU A 106 0.50 -10.43 15.52
CA LEU A 106 0.21 -11.03 14.22
C LEU A 106 -1.27 -11.44 14.10
N ASP A 107 -1.82 -12.04 15.15
CA ASP A 107 -3.21 -12.52 15.19
C ASP A 107 -4.22 -11.37 15.14
N ARG A 108 -3.92 -10.23 15.79
CA ARG A 108 -4.83 -9.08 15.92
C ARG A 108 -4.65 -7.99 14.88
N TYR A 109 -3.62 -8.10 14.05
CA TYR A 109 -3.31 -7.07 13.06
C TYR A 109 -4.50 -6.83 12.12
N PRO A 110 -5.11 -5.64 12.11
CA PRO A 110 -6.34 -5.41 11.35
C PRO A 110 -6.10 -5.25 9.84
N GLY A 111 -4.85 -5.29 9.37
CA GLY A 111 -4.45 -4.77 8.07
C GLY A 111 -4.06 -3.30 8.15
N LEU A 112 -3.61 -2.73 7.03
CA LEU A 112 -3.42 -1.28 6.94
C LEU A 112 -4.77 -0.65 6.56
N ALA A 113 -5.27 0.27 7.39
CA ALA A 113 -6.30 1.20 6.97
C ALA A 113 -5.83 1.95 5.70
N HIS A 114 -6.77 2.30 4.82
CA HIS A 114 -6.49 2.96 3.54
C HIS A 114 -5.63 2.15 2.56
N ARG A 115 -5.65 0.81 2.66
CA ARG A 115 -5.16 -0.11 1.64
C ARG A 115 -6.26 -1.02 1.12
N ILE A 116 -6.81 -0.69 -0.06
CA ILE A 116 -7.96 -1.40 -0.67
C ILE A 116 -9.06 -1.64 0.40
N GLU A 117 -9.34 -0.62 1.21
CA GLU A 117 -10.32 -0.68 2.30
C GLU A 117 -11.71 -0.40 1.71
N SER A 118 -12.62 -1.37 1.79
CA SER A 118 -14.01 -1.13 1.36
C SER A 118 -14.65 -0.05 2.24
N ALA A 119 -15.11 1.03 1.62
CA ALA A 119 -15.78 2.16 2.24
C ALA A 119 -17.31 2.05 2.23
N GLY A 120 -17.85 1.01 1.58
CA GLY A 120 -19.27 0.73 1.47
C GLY A 120 -19.72 0.51 0.03
N ILE A 121 -21.01 0.17 -0.11
CA ILE A 121 -21.68 -0.01 -1.41
C ILE A 121 -22.80 1.02 -1.50
N VAL A 122 -22.84 1.79 -2.59
CA VAL A 122 -23.90 2.77 -2.85
C VAL A 122 -24.49 2.48 -4.23
N ARG A 123 -25.81 2.28 -4.31
CA ARG A 123 -26.52 1.95 -5.58
C ARG A 123 -25.90 0.76 -6.34
N GLY A 124 -25.37 -0.23 -5.62
CA GLY A 124 -24.74 -1.42 -6.19
C GLY A 124 -23.30 -1.21 -6.69
N VAL A 125 -22.71 -0.04 -6.46
CA VAL A 125 -21.31 0.30 -6.79
C VAL A 125 -20.47 0.20 -5.50
N GLU A 126 -19.35 -0.51 -5.55
CA GLU A 126 -18.43 -0.59 -4.40
C GLU A 126 -17.46 0.60 -4.39
N TYR A 127 -17.27 1.23 -3.23
CA TYR A 127 -16.31 2.32 -3.05
C TYR A 127 -15.13 1.80 -2.24
N VAL A 128 -13.92 1.94 -2.78
CA VAL A 128 -12.70 1.38 -2.20
C VAL A 128 -11.68 2.49 -1.92
N ASN A 129 -11.23 2.56 -0.68
CA ASN A 129 -10.26 3.51 -0.18
C ASN A 129 -8.84 2.90 -0.19
N ASP A 130 -8.00 3.37 -1.11
CA ASP A 130 -6.57 3.10 -1.16
C ASP A 130 -5.76 4.41 -1.12
N SER A 131 -6.18 5.37 -0.29
CA SER A 131 -5.54 6.70 -0.20
C SER A 131 -4.04 6.64 0.12
N LYS A 132 -3.55 5.53 0.71
CA LYS A 132 -2.13 5.29 1.00
C LYS A 132 -1.29 5.01 -0.25
N ALA A 133 -1.91 4.74 -1.41
CA ALA A 133 -1.23 4.61 -2.70
C ALA A 133 -0.68 5.97 -3.19
N THR A 134 0.39 6.43 -2.54
CA THR A 134 1.07 7.71 -2.77
C THR A 134 2.20 7.62 -3.79
N ASN A 135 2.20 6.56 -4.61
CA ASN A 135 3.12 6.34 -5.72
C ASN A 135 2.48 5.43 -6.78
N VAL A 136 3.02 5.48 -8.00
CA VAL A 136 2.54 4.74 -9.18
C VAL A 136 2.48 3.23 -8.94
N ASP A 137 3.51 2.64 -8.33
CA ASP A 137 3.57 1.19 -8.09
C ASP A 137 2.44 0.70 -7.17
N SER A 138 2.10 1.49 -6.15
CA SER A 138 1.01 1.17 -5.23
C SER A 138 -0.33 1.14 -5.96
N THR A 139 -0.58 2.12 -6.83
CA THR A 139 -1.80 2.15 -7.65
C THR A 139 -1.85 1.00 -8.66
N ILE A 140 -0.71 0.61 -9.25
CA ILE A 140 -0.65 -0.56 -10.14
C ILE A 140 -1.05 -1.84 -9.39
N VAL A 141 -0.58 -2.01 -8.15
CA VAL A 141 -0.97 -3.15 -7.32
C VAL A 141 -2.46 -3.14 -7.02
N ALA A 142 -3.02 -1.96 -6.71
CA ALA A 142 -4.46 -1.80 -6.46
C ALA A 142 -5.31 -2.11 -7.70
N LEU A 143 -4.94 -1.58 -8.86
CA LEU A 143 -5.63 -1.85 -10.13
C LEU A 143 -5.67 -3.33 -10.48
N LYS A 144 -4.58 -4.06 -10.20
CA LYS A 144 -4.50 -5.52 -10.44
C LYS A 144 -5.40 -6.35 -9.54
N ALA A 145 -5.93 -5.78 -8.45
CA ALA A 145 -6.90 -6.47 -7.59
C ALA A 145 -8.30 -6.57 -8.24
N PHE A 146 -8.57 -5.79 -9.30
CA PHE A 146 -9.86 -5.73 -9.97
C PHE A 146 -9.75 -6.21 -11.42
N ALA A 147 -10.76 -6.95 -11.89
CA ALA A 147 -10.78 -7.49 -13.24
C ALA A 147 -11.20 -6.46 -14.30
N ARG A 148 -12.21 -5.64 -13.99
CA ARG A 148 -12.80 -4.58 -14.85
C ARG A 148 -13.77 -3.71 -14.07
N GLY A 149 -14.32 -2.66 -14.70
CA GLY A 149 -15.36 -1.82 -14.13
C GLY A 149 -14.83 -0.78 -13.13
N VAL A 150 -13.55 -0.42 -13.23
CA VAL A 150 -12.91 0.48 -12.26
C VAL A 150 -13.08 1.94 -12.70
N TRP A 151 -13.63 2.77 -11.81
CA TRP A 151 -13.59 4.22 -11.86
C TRP A 151 -12.45 4.70 -10.96
N LEU A 152 -11.28 4.97 -11.56
CA LEU A 152 -10.06 5.27 -10.83
C LEU A 152 -10.02 6.76 -10.45
N ILE A 153 -9.99 7.09 -9.17
CA ILE A 153 -9.68 8.44 -8.69
C ILE A 153 -8.17 8.54 -8.50
N ALA A 154 -7.51 9.35 -9.34
CA ALA A 154 -6.06 9.51 -9.39
C ALA A 154 -5.65 10.99 -9.31
N GLY A 155 -4.48 11.27 -8.73
CA GLY A 155 -3.90 12.61 -8.67
C GLY A 155 -3.66 13.15 -7.26
N GLY A 156 -3.18 14.39 -7.21
CA GLY A 156 -2.50 15.00 -6.07
C GLY A 156 -1.14 15.56 -6.49
N ARG A 157 -0.24 15.80 -5.53
CA ARG A 157 1.15 16.19 -5.80
C ARG A 157 2.01 15.00 -6.23
N GLY A 158 2.41 14.97 -7.49
CA GLY A 158 3.30 13.94 -8.04
C GLY A 158 4.74 14.03 -7.54
N LYS A 159 5.52 13.00 -7.88
CA LYS A 159 6.96 12.91 -7.54
C LYS A 159 7.87 13.02 -8.78
N GLY A 160 7.33 13.49 -9.91
CA GLY A 160 8.05 13.58 -11.18
C GLY A 160 8.35 12.23 -11.85
N VAL A 161 7.65 11.17 -11.45
CA VAL A 161 7.76 9.83 -12.06
C VAL A 161 6.75 9.67 -13.20
N SER A 162 7.06 8.83 -14.18
CA SER A 162 6.16 8.57 -15.31
C SER A 162 4.91 7.79 -14.88
N TYR A 163 3.75 8.20 -15.40
CA TYR A 163 2.48 7.48 -15.23
C TYR A 163 2.27 6.36 -16.27
N ALA A 164 3.14 6.20 -17.26
CA ALA A 164 2.98 5.20 -18.32
C ALA A 164 2.77 3.76 -17.79
N PRO A 165 3.50 3.28 -16.76
CA PRO A 165 3.24 1.95 -16.19
C PRO A 165 1.83 1.80 -15.58
N MET A 166 1.26 2.91 -15.09
CA MET A 166 -0.11 2.94 -14.57
C MET A 166 -1.15 2.84 -15.70
N VAL A 167 -0.88 3.49 -16.83
CA VAL A 167 -1.71 3.41 -18.05
C VAL A 167 -1.78 1.96 -18.53
N GLU A 168 -0.63 1.28 -18.65
CA GLU A 168 -0.57 -0.14 -19.04
C GLU A 168 -1.35 -1.04 -18.08
N ALA A 169 -1.24 -0.80 -16.77
CA ALA A 169 -2.01 -1.54 -15.77
C ALA A 169 -3.53 -1.29 -15.87
N SER A 170 -3.93 -0.16 -16.43
CA SER A 170 -5.33 0.27 -16.54
C SER A 170 -6.06 -0.31 -17.76
N LEU A 171 -5.33 -0.72 -18.80
CA LEU A 171 -5.92 -1.18 -20.06
C LEU A 171 -6.89 -2.34 -19.85
N GLY A 172 -8.12 -2.18 -20.34
CA GLY A 172 -9.21 -3.15 -20.23
C GLY A 172 -9.82 -3.29 -18.83
N ARG A 173 -9.34 -2.53 -17.83
CA ARG A 173 -9.83 -2.58 -16.44
C ARG A 173 -10.63 -1.35 -16.03
N VAL A 174 -10.19 -0.18 -16.51
CA VAL A 174 -10.70 1.12 -16.05
C VAL A 174 -11.72 1.65 -17.04
N GLU A 175 -12.89 2.03 -16.54
CA GLU A 175 -13.95 2.69 -17.33
C GLU A 175 -13.61 4.17 -17.56
N ALA A 176 -13.14 4.86 -16.52
CA ALA A 176 -12.63 6.22 -16.60
C ALA A 176 -11.62 6.54 -15.47
N VAL A 177 -10.71 7.48 -15.74
CA VAL A 177 -9.81 8.06 -14.75
C VAL A 177 -10.34 9.44 -14.34
N LEU A 178 -10.67 9.59 -13.07
CA LEU A 178 -11.20 10.80 -12.47
C LEU A 178 -10.05 11.53 -11.79
N THR A 179 -9.53 12.58 -12.42
CA THR A 179 -8.31 13.25 -11.95
C THR A 179 -8.61 14.34 -10.92
N ILE A 180 -7.73 14.46 -9.93
CA ILE A 180 -7.78 15.47 -8.87
C ILE A 180 -6.39 16.08 -8.64
N GLY A 181 -6.33 17.29 -8.09
CA GLY A 181 -5.08 17.88 -7.61
C GLY A 181 -4.07 18.29 -8.69
N GLU A 182 -2.84 18.60 -8.24
CA GLU A 182 -1.79 19.25 -9.06
C GLU A 182 -1.41 18.47 -10.34
N ASP A 183 -1.26 17.15 -10.26
CA ASP A 183 -0.84 16.32 -11.38
C ASP A 183 -1.99 15.93 -12.34
N ALA A 184 -3.21 16.44 -12.14
CA ALA A 184 -4.35 16.14 -13.01
C ALA A 184 -4.06 16.34 -14.52
N PRO A 185 -3.39 17.43 -14.96
CA PRO A 185 -3.02 17.60 -16.37
C PRO A 185 -2.02 16.55 -16.88
N LEU A 186 -1.06 16.12 -16.04
CA LEU A 186 -0.06 15.12 -16.41
C LEU A 186 -0.68 13.73 -16.54
N LEU A 187 -1.63 13.40 -15.67
CA LEU A 187 -2.43 12.19 -15.79
C LEU A 187 -3.29 12.22 -17.06
N ALA A 188 -3.95 13.34 -17.36
CA ALA A 188 -4.73 13.49 -18.58
C ALA A 188 -3.88 13.33 -19.86
N GLU A 189 -2.66 13.87 -19.85
CA GLU A 189 -1.68 13.66 -20.92
C GLU A 189 -1.31 12.17 -21.06
N ALA A 190 -0.93 11.52 -19.96
CA ALA A 190 -0.48 10.13 -19.97
C ALA A 190 -1.57 9.15 -20.46
N TYR A 191 -2.84 9.41 -20.11
CA TYR A 191 -3.97 8.56 -20.49
C TYR A 191 -4.59 8.92 -21.84
N ARG A 192 -4.08 9.96 -22.55
CA ARG A 192 -4.64 10.38 -23.83
C ARG A 192 -4.64 9.22 -24.83
N GLY A 193 -5.82 8.88 -25.33
CA GLY A 193 -6.01 7.79 -26.30
C GLY A 193 -6.03 6.38 -25.68
N HIS A 194 -5.89 6.26 -24.36
CA HIS A 194 -5.89 4.98 -23.64
C HIS A 194 -7.13 4.76 -22.76
N ALA A 195 -7.69 5.81 -22.15
CA ALA A 195 -8.94 5.77 -21.39
C ALA A 195 -9.64 7.14 -21.38
N GLU A 196 -10.92 7.19 -21.01
CA GLU A 196 -11.58 8.47 -20.68
C GLU A 196 -10.92 9.08 -19.44
N VAL A 197 -10.61 10.38 -19.51
CA VAL A 197 -10.14 11.15 -18.36
C VAL A 197 -11.11 12.30 -18.10
N VAL A 198 -11.53 12.44 -16.85
CA VAL A 198 -12.41 13.53 -16.40
C VAL A 198 -11.67 14.32 -15.34
N ASP A 199 -11.34 15.58 -15.64
CA ASP A 199 -10.82 16.51 -14.65
C ASP A 199 -11.93 16.89 -13.66
N CYS A 200 -11.73 16.48 -12.41
CA CYS A 200 -12.71 16.66 -11.35
C CYS A 200 -12.31 17.75 -10.36
N GLY A 201 -11.09 18.30 -10.47
CA GLY A 201 -10.49 19.25 -9.54
C GLY A 201 -10.20 18.64 -8.16
N GLU A 202 -11.24 18.26 -7.43
CA GLU A 202 -11.17 17.79 -6.05
C GLU A 202 -11.89 16.44 -5.85
N LEU A 203 -11.58 15.78 -4.73
CA LEU A 203 -12.12 14.46 -4.38
C LEU A 203 -13.66 14.40 -4.41
N ALA A 204 -14.35 15.46 -3.96
CA ALA A 204 -15.81 15.52 -3.97
C ALA A 204 -16.37 15.57 -5.41
N GLY A 205 -15.68 16.26 -6.32
CA GLY A 205 -16.02 16.30 -7.74
C GLY A 205 -15.87 14.93 -8.38
N ALA A 206 -14.77 14.23 -8.09
CA ALA A 206 -14.50 12.90 -8.64
C ALA A 206 -15.55 11.88 -8.18
N LEU A 207 -15.83 11.88 -6.88
CA LEU A 207 -16.90 11.06 -6.33
C LEU A 207 -18.24 11.39 -7.02
N LYS A 208 -18.54 12.67 -7.32
CA LYS A 208 -19.85 13.05 -7.87
C LYS A 208 -20.03 12.50 -9.28
N VAL A 209 -18.99 12.62 -10.10
CA VAL A 209 -18.93 12.01 -11.44
C VAL A 209 -19.15 10.51 -11.34
N ALA A 210 -18.47 9.84 -10.40
CA ALA A 210 -18.64 8.40 -10.21
C ALA A 210 -20.07 8.02 -9.79
N PHE A 211 -20.67 8.76 -8.86
CA PHE A 211 -22.04 8.52 -8.40
C PHE A 211 -23.09 8.69 -9.51
N GLU A 212 -22.84 9.61 -10.45
CA GLU A 212 -23.75 9.87 -11.58
C GLU A 212 -23.61 8.83 -12.70
N ARG A 213 -22.41 8.28 -12.93
CA ARG A 213 -22.09 7.49 -14.13
C ARG A 213 -21.80 6.01 -13.89
N ALA A 214 -21.29 5.64 -12.71
CA ALA A 214 -20.98 4.26 -12.39
C ALA A 214 -22.26 3.41 -12.28
N ARG A 215 -22.14 2.14 -12.65
CA ARG A 215 -23.25 1.19 -12.75
C ARG A 215 -23.13 0.11 -11.68
N PRO A 216 -24.25 -0.52 -11.26
CA PRO A 216 -24.19 -1.65 -10.33
C PRO A 216 -23.18 -2.72 -10.81
N GLY A 217 -22.27 -3.11 -9.92
CA GLY A 217 -21.15 -4.02 -10.21
C GLY A 217 -19.81 -3.32 -10.52
N ASP A 218 -19.81 -2.00 -10.75
CA ASP A 218 -18.59 -1.21 -10.87
C ASP A 218 -17.92 -0.97 -9.51
N VAL A 219 -16.65 -0.53 -9.56
CA VAL A 219 -15.85 -0.15 -8.40
C VAL A 219 -15.33 1.27 -8.56
N VAL A 220 -15.53 2.12 -7.55
CA VAL A 220 -14.91 3.44 -7.44
C VAL A 220 -13.68 3.32 -6.54
N LEU A 221 -12.50 3.40 -7.14
CA LEU A 221 -11.23 3.19 -6.44
C LEU A 221 -10.51 4.52 -6.22
N LEU A 222 -10.38 4.94 -4.97
CA LEU A 222 -9.42 5.99 -4.61
C LEU A 222 -8.02 5.40 -4.51
N SER A 223 -7.23 5.51 -5.56
CA SER A 223 -5.83 5.05 -5.59
C SER A 223 -4.95 6.10 -6.29
N PRO A 224 -4.52 7.14 -5.55
CA PRO A 224 -4.16 8.43 -6.13
C PRO A 224 -2.85 8.46 -6.93
N ALA A 225 -1.94 7.50 -6.74
CA ALA A 225 -0.56 7.50 -7.26
C ALA A 225 0.31 8.71 -6.84
N CYS A 226 -0.27 9.70 -6.18
CA CYS A 226 0.35 10.96 -5.76
C CYS A 226 0.28 11.17 -4.24
N ALA A 227 1.18 12.00 -3.73
CA ALA A 227 1.06 12.52 -2.37
C ALA A 227 -0.18 13.42 -2.25
N SER A 228 -0.67 13.64 -1.04
CA SER A 228 -1.93 14.37 -0.79
C SER A 228 -1.74 15.85 -0.46
N TYR A 229 -0.50 16.31 -0.33
CA TYR A 229 -0.13 17.59 0.30
C TYR A 229 -0.58 18.86 -0.44
N ASP A 230 -1.12 18.72 -1.64
CA ASP A 230 -1.70 19.80 -2.41
C ASP A 230 -3.13 20.14 -1.99
N GLN A 231 -3.89 19.14 -1.53
CA GLN A 231 -5.32 19.29 -1.16
C GLN A 231 -5.64 18.87 0.28
N PHE A 232 -4.73 18.17 0.96
CA PHE A 232 -4.92 17.60 2.30
C PHE A 232 -3.63 17.64 3.11
N ASN A 233 -3.73 17.58 4.45
CA ASN A 233 -2.56 17.57 5.34
C ASN A 233 -1.80 16.23 5.30
N ASN A 234 -2.47 15.12 5.00
CA ASN A 234 -1.88 13.78 4.88
C ASN A 234 -2.84 12.82 4.15
N PHE A 235 -2.38 11.59 3.89
CA PHE A 235 -3.17 10.62 3.13
C PHE A 235 -4.34 10.06 3.96
N GLU A 236 -4.20 10.03 5.29
CA GLU A 236 -5.24 9.61 6.23
C GLU A 236 -6.44 10.56 6.14
N GLU A 237 -6.21 11.88 6.14
CA GLU A 237 -7.26 12.90 5.99
C GLU A 237 -8.00 12.74 4.66
N ARG A 238 -7.28 12.57 3.55
CA ARG A 238 -7.88 12.29 2.23
C ARG A 238 -8.74 11.03 2.26
N GLY A 239 -8.24 9.96 2.89
CA GLY A 239 -8.94 8.68 3.03
C GLY A 239 -10.18 8.77 3.92
N GLU A 240 -10.12 9.50 5.03
CA GLU A 240 -11.28 9.76 5.89
C GLU A 240 -12.31 10.64 5.20
N ARG A 241 -11.88 11.65 4.43
CA ARG A 241 -12.78 12.49 3.63
C ARG A 241 -13.52 11.66 2.58
N PHE A 242 -12.83 10.75 1.90
CA PHE A 242 -13.46 9.79 0.98
C PHE A 242 -14.55 8.98 1.68
N LYS A 243 -14.21 8.32 2.80
CA LYS A 243 -15.17 7.49 3.56
C LYS A 243 -16.35 8.31 4.09
N ALA A 244 -16.12 9.56 4.52
CA ALA A 244 -17.18 10.44 4.99
C ALA A 244 -18.17 10.79 3.87
N LEU A 245 -17.68 11.12 2.68
CA LEU A 245 -18.52 11.42 1.51
C LEU A 245 -19.31 10.19 1.04
N VAL A 246 -18.67 9.01 1.01
CA VAL A 246 -19.35 7.75 0.66
C VAL A 246 -20.49 7.46 1.64
N ARG A 247 -20.25 7.59 2.96
CA ARG A 247 -21.30 7.41 3.98
C ARG A 247 -22.45 8.41 3.81
N GLN A 248 -22.15 9.66 3.49
CA GLN A 248 -23.19 10.66 3.25
C GLN A 248 -24.10 10.25 2.10
N TRP A 249 -23.55 9.78 0.98
CA TRP A 249 -24.36 9.36 -0.17
C TRP A 249 -25.08 8.04 0.02
N ALA A 250 -24.53 7.11 0.81
CA ALA A 250 -25.27 5.94 1.23
C ALA A 250 -26.56 6.34 1.95
N ALA A 251 -26.46 7.27 2.93
CA ALA A 251 -27.62 7.77 3.66
C ALA A 251 -28.62 8.52 2.75
N GLU A 252 -28.13 9.35 1.82
CA GLU A 252 -28.99 10.05 0.86
C GLU A 252 -29.68 9.11 -0.14
N ALA A 253 -29.06 7.98 -0.49
CA ALA A 253 -29.63 6.98 -1.39
C ALA A 253 -30.67 6.07 -0.69
N GLU A 254 -30.55 5.85 0.61
CA GLU A 254 -31.52 5.08 1.41
C GLU A 254 -32.75 5.92 1.81
N GLY A 255 -32.61 7.25 1.87
CA GLY A 255 -33.69 8.18 2.19
C GLY A 255 -34.58 8.61 1.02
N LYS A 256 -34.34 8.10 -0.20
CA LYS A 256 -35.12 8.36 -1.42
C LYS A 256 -35.80 7.08 -1.89
#